data_AF-A0A7Z7ICE2-F1
#
_entry.id   AF-A0A7Z7ICE2-F1
#
_cell.length_a   1.000
_cell.length_b   1.000
_cell.length_c   1.000
_cell.angle_alpha   90.00
_cell.angle_beta   90.00
_cell.angle_gamma   90.00
#
_symmetry.space_group_name_H-M   'P 1'
#
loop_
_entity.id
_entity.type
_entity.pdbx_description
1 polymer ?
#
loop_
_entity_poly.entity_id
_entity_poly.type
_entity_poly.pdbx_seq_one_letter_code
_entity_poly.pdbx_strand_id
1 'polypeptide(L)'
;MHLVLDLGDAVIQFGLVVISGRDLIRDVVHDLADICLDRISDRLYLLLVRGNGLAYIQNEGVGILYIDKDEKTYTPAEVTAYYVMNGGAMPGLESQFPDGSDAVRCTHYAIQIGRRFPSHTQIFGFSNEENPDCEFVTHDAHPGGHDFAILDGRWLVDPWVRLVRGLFDEIAFDLEDPADVALVLKRYGKKENWKHMTGAEETIGWNTTKEAA
;
A
#
# COMPACT_ATOMS: atom_id res chain seq x y z
N MET A 1 -27.27 -4.53 -25.43
CA MET A 1 -27.30 -5.71 -24.54
C MET A 1 -26.93 -5.20 -23.16
N HIS A 2 -27.91 -4.97 -22.29
CA HIS A 2 -27.68 -4.46 -20.93
C HIS A 2 -27.34 -5.66 -20.04
N LEU A 3 -26.07 -5.79 -19.67
CA LEU A 3 -25.64 -6.78 -18.69
C LEU A 3 -25.90 -6.17 -17.30
N VAL A 4 -27.01 -6.59 -16.68
CA VAL A 4 -27.24 -6.35 -15.25
C VAL A 4 -26.45 -7.45 -14.53
N LEU A 5 -25.29 -7.09 -13.99
CA LEU A 5 -24.53 -7.98 -13.12
C LEU A 5 -25.08 -7.86 -11.70
N ASP A 6 -25.59 -8.98 -11.19
CA ASP A 6 -25.97 -9.15 -9.79
C ASP A 6 -24.68 -9.16 -8.95
N LEU A 7 -24.33 -7.99 -8.41
CA LEU A 7 -23.22 -7.78 -7.50
C LEU A 7 -23.60 -8.31 -6.12
N GLY A 8 -23.61 -9.63 -5.96
CA GLY A 8 -23.67 -10.25 -4.64
C GLY A 8 -22.57 -9.67 -3.74
N ASP A 9 -22.97 -8.97 -2.67
CA ASP A 9 -22.15 -8.40 -1.60
C ASP A 9 -20.96 -7.50 -2.02
N ALA A 10 -21.00 -6.85 -3.19
CA ALA A 10 -20.05 -5.79 -3.50
C ALA A 10 -20.42 -4.52 -2.73
N VAL A 11 -19.83 -4.34 -1.54
CA VAL A 11 -19.97 -3.12 -0.75
C VAL A 11 -19.06 -2.05 -1.34
N ILE A 12 -19.60 -1.21 -2.23
CA ILE A 12 -18.95 0.05 -2.61
C ILE A 12 -19.18 1.04 -1.47
N GLN A 13 -18.26 1.05 -0.49
CA GLN A 13 -18.19 2.11 0.52
C GLN A 13 -16.77 2.67 0.54
N PHE A 14 -16.66 4.00 0.43
CA PHE A 14 -15.44 4.77 0.67
C PHE A 14 -14.20 4.45 -0.22
N GLY A 15 -14.42 4.07 -1.48
CA GLY A 15 -13.35 3.96 -2.49
C GLY A 15 -12.35 2.83 -2.24
N LEU A 16 -12.79 1.81 -1.50
CA LEU A 16 -12.28 0.45 -1.58
C LEU A 16 -13.25 -0.32 -2.48
N VAL A 17 -12.74 -0.99 -3.52
CA VAL A 17 -13.52 -1.97 -4.27
C VAL A 17 -12.98 -3.32 -3.86
N VAL A 18 -13.71 -4.02 -2.99
CA VAL A 18 -13.42 -5.43 -2.67
C VAL A 18 -14.31 -6.26 -3.57
N ILE A 19 -13.72 -7.03 -4.48
CA ILE A 19 -14.47 -7.95 -5.32
C ILE A 19 -14.19 -9.36 -4.81
N SER A 20 -15.17 -9.92 -4.10
CA SER A 20 -15.15 -11.31 -3.65
C SER A 20 -16.04 -12.15 -4.56
N GLY A 21 -15.44 -13.01 -5.38
CA GLY A 21 -16.17 -13.99 -6.17
C GLY A 21 -15.23 -15.10 -6.63
N ARG A 22 -15.66 -16.37 -6.54
CA ARG A 22 -14.82 -17.53 -6.88
C ARG A 22 -14.53 -17.66 -8.39
N ASP A 23 -15.22 -16.89 -9.23
CA ASP A 23 -15.22 -17.05 -10.70
C ASP A 23 -15.04 -15.72 -11.45
N LEU A 24 -14.33 -14.74 -10.89
CA LEU A 24 -13.99 -13.54 -11.68
C LEU A 24 -12.85 -13.83 -12.65
N ILE A 25 -13.21 -13.80 -13.94
CA ILE A 25 -12.29 -13.89 -15.07
C ILE A 25 -11.33 -12.70 -15.01
N ARG A 26 -10.02 -12.97 -15.06
CA ARG A 26 -8.91 -12.00 -14.99
C ARG A 26 -9.11 -10.76 -15.88
N ASP A 27 -9.66 -10.96 -17.08
CA ASP A 27 -9.89 -9.88 -18.05
C ASP A 27 -11.01 -8.92 -17.60
N VAL A 28 -12.01 -9.40 -16.85
CA VAL A 28 -13.09 -8.57 -16.30
C VAL A 28 -12.59 -7.69 -15.14
N VAL A 29 -11.59 -8.16 -14.39
CA VAL A 29 -10.95 -7.37 -13.32
C VAL A 29 -10.12 -6.24 -13.89
N HIS A 30 -9.38 -6.49 -14.99
CA HIS A 30 -8.66 -5.45 -15.71
C HIS A 30 -9.61 -4.42 -16.34
N ASP A 31 -10.66 -4.87 -17.03
CA ASP A 31 -11.66 -3.96 -17.60
C ASP A 31 -12.39 -3.14 -16.52
N LEU A 32 -12.70 -3.73 -15.36
CA LEU A 32 -13.32 -3.00 -14.24
C LEU A 32 -12.35 -2.02 -13.57
N ALA A 33 -11.07 -2.38 -13.44
CA ALA A 33 -10.04 -1.47 -12.98
C ALA A 33 -9.89 -0.30 -13.96
N ASP A 34 -9.77 -0.56 -15.26
CA ASP A 34 -9.65 0.47 -16.30
C ASP A 34 -10.91 1.35 -16.36
N ILE A 35 -12.12 0.79 -16.25
CA ILE A 35 -13.38 1.56 -16.19
C ILE A 35 -13.48 2.42 -14.92
N CYS A 36 -12.93 1.96 -13.78
CA CYS A 36 -12.87 2.74 -12.55
C CYS A 36 -11.78 3.83 -12.61
N LEU A 37 -10.66 3.56 -13.30
CA LEU A 37 -9.52 4.46 -13.44
C LEU A 37 -9.78 5.57 -14.49
N ASP A 38 -10.42 5.25 -15.63
CA ASP A 38 -10.76 6.22 -16.70
C ASP A 38 -11.77 7.30 -16.26
N ARG A 39 -12.46 7.09 -15.13
CA ARG A 39 -13.50 8.01 -14.64
C ARG A 39 -13.15 8.75 -13.37
N ILE A 40 -12.00 8.47 -12.73
CA ILE A 40 -11.74 9.00 -11.40
C ILE A 40 -10.26 9.35 -11.22
N SER A 41 -9.95 10.62 -11.42
CA SER A 41 -8.61 11.16 -11.14
C SER A 41 -8.35 11.29 -9.64
N ASP A 42 -7.06 11.19 -9.28
CA ASP A 42 -6.44 11.66 -8.04
C ASP A 42 -6.71 10.87 -6.75
N ARG A 43 -7.06 9.57 -6.81
CA ARG A 43 -7.33 8.77 -5.60
C ARG A 43 -6.57 7.45 -5.53
N LEU A 44 -6.12 7.10 -4.33
CA LEU A 44 -5.61 5.77 -3.98
C LEU A 44 -6.78 4.78 -3.99
N TYR A 45 -6.74 3.84 -4.92
CA TYR A 45 -7.62 2.68 -4.95
C TYR A 45 -6.82 1.46 -4.52
N LEU A 46 -7.36 0.69 -3.58
CA LEU A 46 -6.91 -0.66 -3.29
C LEU A 46 -8.01 -1.58 -3.84
N LEU A 47 -7.74 -2.25 -4.96
CA LEU A 47 -8.61 -3.29 -5.49
C LEU A 47 -8.13 -4.62 -4.88
N LEU A 48 -8.91 -5.23 -3.99
CA LEU A 48 -8.61 -6.55 -3.45
C LEU A 48 -9.45 -7.58 -4.19
N VAL A 49 -8.83 -8.35 -5.08
CA VAL A 49 -9.48 -9.45 -5.81
C VAL A 49 -9.02 -10.78 -5.24
N ARG A 50 -9.96 -11.60 -4.78
CA ARG A 50 -9.68 -12.94 -4.27
C ARG A 50 -9.46 -13.91 -5.43
N GLY A 51 -8.33 -14.64 -5.42
CA GLY A 51 -7.96 -15.65 -6.42
C GLY A 51 -6.80 -15.19 -7.31
N ASN A 52 -5.58 -15.61 -6.95
CA ASN A 52 -4.33 -15.44 -7.70
C ASN A 52 -4.03 -14.03 -8.24
N GLY A 53 -4.16 -13.04 -7.36
CA GLY A 53 -3.31 -11.86 -7.36
C GLY A 53 -3.74 -10.74 -8.29
N LEU A 54 -4.22 -9.65 -7.69
CA LEU A 54 -3.84 -8.29 -8.07
C LEU A 54 -4.41 -7.31 -7.03
N ALA A 55 -3.52 -6.74 -6.22
CA ALA A 55 -3.76 -5.48 -5.53
C ALA A 55 -3.10 -4.38 -6.36
N TYR A 56 -3.89 -3.54 -7.01
CA TYR A 56 -3.38 -2.47 -7.87
C TYR A 56 -3.24 -1.19 -7.05
N ILE A 57 -2.01 -0.71 -6.87
CA ILE A 57 -1.73 0.64 -6.41
C ILE A 57 -0.82 1.30 -7.44
N GLN A 58 -1.33 2.32 -8.12
CA GLN A 58 -0.51 3.20 -8.95
C GLN A 58 0.14 4.28 -8.07
N ASN A 59 1.37 4.65 -8.42
CA ASN A 59 2.06 5.80 -7.81
C ASN A 59 1.25 7.11 -7.94
N GLU A 60 0.45 7.26 -9.00
CA GLU A 60 -0.46 8.41 -9.15
C GLU A 60 -1.59 8.39 -8.11
N GLY A 61 -2.02 7.21 -7.66
CA GLY A 61 -3.05 7.07 -6.62
C GLY A 61 -2.58 7.56 -5.24
N VAL A 62 -1.29 7.46 -4.92
CA VAL A 62 -0.71 8.02 -3.68
C VAL A 62 -0.28 9.48 -3.81
N GLY A 63 -0.27 10.05 -5.02
CA GLY A 63 0.04 11.46 -5.27
C GLY A 63 1.49 11.85 -5.03
N ILE A 64 2.45 10.95 -5.26
CA ILE A 64 3.87 11.25 -5.01
C ILE A 64 4.37 12.37 -5.93
N LEU A 65 4.99 13.38 -5.32
CA LEU A 65 5.66 14.49 -5.97
C LEU A 65 7.17 14.38 -5.74
N TYR A 66 7.95 14.95 -6.65
CA TYR A 66 9.39 15.11 -6.45
C TYR A 66 9.71 16.58 -6.20
N ILE A 67 10.46 16.87 -5.16
CA ILE A 67 10.73 18.25 -4.72
C ILE A 67 12.24 18.47 -4.73
N ASP A 68 12.69 19.57 -5.34
CA ASP A 68 14.10 19.98 -5.26
C ASP A 68 14.39 20.88 -4.05
N LYS A 69 15.67 21.19 -3.84
CA LYS A 69 16.14 22.06 -2.74
C LYS A 69 15.56 23.48 -2.74
N ASP A 70 15.03 23.94 -3.87
CA ASP A 70 14.43 25.26 -4.05
C ASP A 70 12.89 25.19 -3.93
N GLU A 71 12.38 24.08 -3.36
CA GLU A 71 10.96 23.75 -3.15
C GLU A 71 10.15 23.62 -4.44
N LYS A 72 10.82 23.47 -5.59
CA LYS A 72 10.10 23.27 -6.85
C LYS A 72 9.66 21.82 -6.98
N THR A 73 8.38 21.65 -7.29
CA THR A 73 7.75 20.35 -7.48
C THR A 73 7.82 19.87 -8.93
N TYR A 74 8.01 18.57 -9.10
CA TYR A 74 8.02 17.86 -10.37
C TYR A 74 7.11 16.64 -10.27
N THR A 75 6.34 16.40 -11.32
CA THR A 75 5.54 15.18 -11.47
C THR A 75 6.41 13.98 -11.85
N PRO A 76 5.95 12.74 -11.60
CA PRO A 76 6.64 11.54 -12.07
C PRO A 76 6.93 11.53 -13.57
N ALA A 77 6.02 12.09 -14.38
CA ALA A 77 6.19 12.22 -15.83
C ALA A 77 7.36 13.15 -16.18
N GLU A 78 7.49 14.30 -15.52
CA GLU A 78 8.59 15.25 -15.73
C GLU A 78 9.95 14.66 -15.33
N VAL A 79 10.01 13.96 -14.19
CA VAL A 79 11.24 13.29 -13.73
C VAL A 79 11.63 12.15 -14.68
N THR A 80 10.65 11.37 -15.15
CA THR A 80 10.89 10.32 -16.14
C THR A 80 11.38 10.89 -17.47
N ALA A 81 10.76 11.96 -17.96
CA ALA A 81 11.19 12.65 -19.18
C ALA A 81 12.63 13.14 -19.05
N TYR A 82 12.99 13.74 -17.91
CA TYR A 82 14.38 14.13 -17.64
C TYR A 82 15.32 12.93 -17.68
N TYR A 83 14.97 11.82 -17.01
CA TYR A 83 15.80 10.62 -16.97
C TYR A 83 16.07 10.06 -18.37
N VAL A 84 15.02 9.93 -19.19
CA VAL A 84 15.12 9.44 -20.57
C VAL A 84 16.00 10.35 -21.43
N MET A 85 15.86 11.67 -21.27
CA MET A 85 16.63 12.65 -22.06
C MET A 85 18.10 12.74 -21.65
N ASN A 86 18.41 12.57 -20.36
CA ASN A 86 19.73 12.84 -19.80
C ASN A 86 20.52 11.58 -19.39
N GLY A 87 19.89 10.40 -19.43
CA GLY A 87 20.53 9.13 -19.09
C GLY A 87 20.86 8.98 -17.60
N GLY A 88 20.17 9.71 -16.72
CA GLY A 88 20.43 9.70 -15.29
C GLY A 88 19.36 10.41 -14.48
N ALA A 89 19.32 10.12 -13.17
CA ALA A 89 18.38 10.76 -12.24
C ALA A 89 18.61 12.27 -12.16
N MET A 90 17.52 13.03 -12.01
CA MET A 90 17.63 14.45 -11.74
C MET A 90 18.25 14.64 -10.34
N PRO A 91 19.36 15.38 -10.23
CA PRO A 91 20.09 15.49 -8.98
C PRO A 91 19.32 16.34 -7.96
N GLY A 92 19.31 15.90 -6.70
CA GLY A 92 18.76 16.68 -5.58
C GLY A 92 17.24 16.70 -5.49
N LEU A 93 16.56 15.70 -6.07
CA LEU A 93 15.13 15.48 -5.84
C LEU A 93 14.89 14.56 -4.64
N GLU A 94 13.89 14.93 -3.85
CA GLU A 94 13.29 14.09 -2.81
C GLU A 94 11.87 13.70 -3.23
N SER A 95 11.49 12.44 -3.07
CA SER A 95 10.11 12.01 -3.30
C SER A 95 9.28 12.21 -2.03
N GLN A 96 8.16 12.91 -2.15
CA GLN A 96 7.26 13.21 -1.03
C GLN A 96 5.81 12.86 -1.40
N PHE A 97 5.02 12.47 -0.40
CA PHE A 97 3.56 12.41 -0.50
C PHE A 97 2.98 13.84 -0.49
N PRO A 98 1.70 14.03 -0.86
CA PRO A 98 1.06 15.36 -0.91
C PRO A 98 1.08 16.15 0.40
N ASP A 99 1.25 15.47 1.53
CA ASP A 99 1.36 16.08 2.86
C ASP A 99 2.80 16.47 3.25
N GLY A 100 3.76 16.29 2.35
CA GLY A 100 5.19 16.53 2.57
C GLY A 100 5.92 15.39 3.28
N SER A 101 5.26 14.27 3.59
CA SER A 101 5.93 13.12 4.20
C SER A 101 6.79 12.37 3.18
N ASP A 102 7.96 11.90 3.61
CA ASP A 102 8.94 11.19 2.79
C ASP A 102 8.37 9.90 2.17
N ALA A 103 8.33 9.84 0.83
CA ALA A 103 7.77 8.73 0.06
C ALA A 103 8.75 7.58 -0.22
N VAL A 104 9.91 7.54 0.46
CA VAL A 104 10.77 6.33 0.54
C VAL A 104 10.76 5.67 1.92
N ARG A 105 9.99 6.17 2.88
CA ARG A 105 9.88 5.56 4.23
C ARG A 105 8.67 4.63 4.35
N CYS A 106 8.91 3.41 4.83
CA CYS A 106 7.86 2.41 5.05
C CYS A 106 6.76 2.91 6.00
N THR A 107 7.13 3.54 7.12
CA THR A 107 6.18 4.11 8.09
C THR A 107 5.22 5.11 7.43
N HIS A 108 5.70 5.93 6.50
CA HIS A 108 4.87 6.92 5.83
C HIS A 108 3.86 6.28 4.88
N TYR A 109 4.22 5.19 4.18
CA TYR A 109 3.23 4.41 3.41
C TYR A 109 2.12 3.86 4.31
N ALA A 110 2.47 3.28 5.46
CA ALA A 110 1.49 2.78 6.42
C ALA A 110 0.58 3.91 6.95
N ILE A 111 1.13 5.10 7.20
CA ILE A 111 0.36 6.30 7.57
C ILE A 111 -0.58 6.74 6.44
N GLN A 112 -0.13 6.76 5.18
CA GLN A 112 -1.00 7.14 4.05
C GLN A 112 -2.20 6.18 3.92
N ILE A 113 -1.98 4.87 4.13
CA ILE A 113 -3.08 3.89 4.21
C ILE A 113 -4.02 4.24 5.36
N GLY A 114 -3.47 4.50 6.54
CA GLY A 114 -4.26 4.86 7.72
C GLY A 114 -5.08 6.13 7.57
N ARG A 115 -4.56 7.15 6.89
CA ARG A 115 -5.33 8.37 6.57
C ARG A 115 -6.43 8.13 5.56
N ARG A 116 -6.22 7.18 4.64
CA ARG A 116 -7.21 6.81 3.65
C ARG A 116 -8.35 5.98 4.24
N PHE A 117 -8.04 5.16 5.24
CA PHE A 117 -8.97 4.29 5.97
C PHE A 117 -8.86 4.53 7.49
N PRO A 118 -9.28 5.73 7.95
CA PRO A 118 -9.21 6.09 9.35
C PRO A 118 -10.11 5.16 10.17
N SER A 119 -9.71 4.87 11.41
CA SER A 119 -10.42 3.94 12.33
C SER A 119 -10.51 2.48 11.89
N HIS A 120 -10.03 2.13 10.70
CA HIS A 120 -9.92 0.76 10.20
C HIS A 120 -8.48 0.25 10.16
N THR A 121 -7.49 1.13 10.34
CA THR A 121 -6.07 0.82 10.14
C THR A 121 -5.27 0.86 11.42
N GLN A 122 -4.60 -0.24 11.73
CA GLN A 122 -3.52 -0.31 12.71
C GLN A 122 -2.18 -0.29 12.00
N ILE A 123 -1.16 0.30 12.63
CA ILE A 123 0.19 0.31 12.05
C ILE A 123 1.08 -0.54 12.94
N PHE A 124 1.69 -1.54 12.32
CA PHE A 124 2.61 -2.44 12.96
C PHE A 124 4.00 -2.30 12.36
N GLY A 125 5.00 -2.67 13.14
CA GLY A 125 6.37 -2.81 12.68
C GLY A 125 7.09 -3.94 13.39
N PHE A 126 8.22 -4.37 12.82
CA PHE A 126 9.16 -5.26 13.49
C PHE A 126 10.59 -4.76 13.31
N SER A 127 11.48 -5.13 14.24
CA SER A 127 12.92 -4.93 14.06
C SER A 127 13.59 -6.13 13.39
N ASN A 128 14.67 -5.88 12.66
CA ASN A 128 15.42 -6.94 11.98
C ASN A 128 16.01 -7.96 12.97
N GLU A 129 16.40 -7.51 14.15
CA GLU A 129 16.99 -8.35 15.21
C GLU A 129 15.98 -9.35 15.79
N GLU A 130 14.69 -9.00 15.80
CA GLU A 130 13.62 -9.84 16.33
C GLU A 130 13.12 -10.86 15.29
N ASN A 131 13.29 -10.57 13.99
CA ASN A 131 12.94 -11.46 12.87
C ASN A 131 14.11 -11.69 11.90
N PRO A 132 15.27 -12.21 12.35
CA PRO A 132 16.48 -12.24 11.53
C PRO A 132 16.38 -13.12 10.28
N ASP A 133 15.46 -14.08 10.29
CA ASP A 133 15.33 -15.10 9.23
C ASP A 133 14.25 -14.77 8.19
N CYS A 134 13.50 -13.66 8.35
CA CYS A 134 12.44 -13.33 7.39
C CYS A 134 13.02 -12.76 6.08
N GLU A 135 12.24 -12.80 5.00
CA GLU A 135 12.72 -12.35 3.68
C GLU A 135 13.10 -10.86 3.67
N PHE A 136 12.42 -10.01 4.44
CA PHE A 136 12.81 -8.61 4.59
C PHE A 136 14.26 -8.44 5.07
N VAL A 137 14.67 -9.21 6.09
CA VAL A 137 16.02 -9.10 6.66
C VAL A 137 17.04 -9.76 5.75
N THR A 138 16.75 -10.96 5.26
CA THR A 138 17.70 -11.73 4.43
C THR A 138 17.97 -11.09 3.06
N HIS A 139 17.08 -10.21 2.57
CA HIS A 139 17.29 -9.42 1.37
C HIS A 139 17.83 -8.00 1.65
N ASP A 140 18.18 -7.69 2.90
CA ASP A 140 18.63 -6.35 3.34
C ASP A 140 17.64 -5.24 2.90
N ALA A 141 16.34 -5.53 3.02
CA ALA A 141 15.30 -4.70 2.45
C ALA A 141 15.26 -3.31 3.12
N HIS A 142 15.46 -3.21 4.42
CA HIS A 142 15.54 -1.91 5.09
C HIS A 142 16.37 -2.00 6.37
N PRO A 143 17.23 -1.00 6.66
CA PRO A 143 17.99 -1.00 7.91
C PRO A 143 17.05 -0.83 9.11
N GLY A 144 17.25 -1.66 10.14
CA GLY A 144 16.61 -1.55 11.45
C GLY A 144 15.23 -2.19 11.59
N GLY A 145 14.46 -2.36 10.51
CA GLY A 145 13.11 -2.92 10.60
C GLY A 145 12.21 -2.50 9.45
N HIS A 146 10.94 -2.87 9.56
CA HIS A 146 9.92 -2.54 8.56
C HIS A 146 8.54 -2.31 9.20
N ASP A 147 7.81 -1.33 8.67
CA ASP A 147 6.48 -0.93 9.12
C ASP A 147 5.44 -1.12 8.02
N PHE A 148 4.24 -1.55 8.39
CA PHE A 148 3.14 -1.87 7.48
C PHE A 148 1.78 -1.62 8.15
N ALA A 149 0.73 -1.55 7.33
CA ALA A 149 -0.63 -1.37 7.82
C ALA A 149 -1.36 -2.71 7.95
N ILE A 150 -2.20 -2.84 8.97
CA ILE A 150 -3.22 -3.91 9.07
C ILE A 150 -4.60 -3.25 9.07
N LEU A 151 -5.41 -3.55 8.06
CA LEU A 151 -6.81 -3.09 8.00
C LEU A 151 -7.76 -4.13 8.60
N ASP A 152 -8.70 -3.66 9.42
CA ASP A 152 -9.75 -4.44 10.08
C ASP A 152 -9.22 -5.68 10.83
N GLY A 153 -7.97 -5.62 11.29
CA GLY A 153 -7.29 -6.76 11.93
C GLY A 153 -7.02 -7.95 11.00
N ARG A 154 -7.30 -7.82 9.71
CA ARG A 154 -7.31 -8.92 8.73
C ARG A 154 -6.34 -8.71 7.57
N TRP A 155 -6.27 -7.52 7.00
CA TRP A 155 -5.52 -7.31 5.76
C TRP A 155 -4.18 -6.65 6.05
N LEU A 156 -3.07 -7.37 5.86
CA LEU A 156 -1.75 -6.73 5.83
C LEU A 156 -1.62 -6.00 4.49
N VAL A 157 -1.36 -4.69 4.51
CA VAL A 157 -1.17 -3.88 3.31
C VAL A 157 0.14 -3.11 3.40
N ASP A 158 0.99 -3.32 2.40
CA ASP A 158 2.35 -2.81 2.32
C ASP A 158 2.75 -2.55 0.86
N PRO A 159 2.44 -1.36 0.31
CA PRO A 159 2.83 -0.98 -1.04
C PRO A 159 4.32 -0.66 -1.15
N TRP A 160 4.96 -0.30 -0.04
CA TRP A 160 6.37 0.12 -0.01
C TRP A 160 7.29 -0.99 -0.52
N VAL A 161 7.00 -2.25 -0.16
CA VAL A 161 7.82 -3.41 -0.55
C VAL A 161 7.95 -3.59 -2.07
N ARG A 162 6.90 -3.21 -2.82
CA ARG A 162 6.89 -3.23 -4.28
C ARG A 162 7.43 -1.91 -4.85
N LEU A 163 6.88 -0.78 -4.41
CA LEU A 163 7.08 0.51 -5.06
C LEU A 163 8.44 1.14 -4.76
N VAL A 164 9.01 0.86 -3.59
CA VAL A 164 10.31 1.40 -3.17
C VAL A 164 11.40 0.34 -3.27
N ARG A 165 11.11 -0.91 -2.90
CA ARG A 165 12.11 -1.98 -2.93
C ARG A 165 12.05 -2.95 -4.09
N GLY A 166 10.91 -3.06 -4.78
CA GLY A 166 10.74 -4.02 -5.86
C GLY A 166 10.99 -5.47 -5.41
N LEU A 167 10.76 -5.78 -4.13
CA LEU A 167 11.12 -7.06 -3.53
C LEU A 167 10.03 -8.11 -3.74
N PHE A 168 8.76 -7.73 -3.59
CA PHE A 168 7.61 -8.61 -3.82
C PHE A 168 6.61 -7.98 -4.78
N ASP A 169 5.93 -8.84 -5.54
CA ASP A 169 4.84 -8.40 -6.40
C ASP A 169 3.55 -8.14 -5.61
N GLU A 170 3.27 -8.97 -4.60
CA GLU A 170 2.11 -8.81 -3.74
C GLU A 170 2.35 -7.76 -2.66
N ILE A 171 1.37 -6.86 -2.51
CA ILE A 171 1.38 -5.73 -1.56
C ILE A 171 0.25 -5.82 -0.53
N ALA A 172 -0.60 -6.84 -0.62
CA ALA A 172 -1.72 -7.05 0.28
C ALA A 172 -1.94 -8.55 0.51
N PHE A 173 -2.20 -8.92 1.76
CA PHE A 173 -2.35 -10.31 2.21
C PHE A 173 -3.54 -10.45 3.15
N ASP A 174 -4.34 -11.51 2.96
CA ASP A 174 -5.44 -11.89 3.84
C ASP A 174 -4.91 -12.74 5.00
N LEU A 175 -4.90 -12.20 6.22
CA LEU A 175 -4.43 -12.94 7.41
C LEU A 175 -5.39 -14.05 7.86
N GLU A 176 -6.54 -14.23 7.18
CA GLU A 176 -7.42 -15.40 7.35
C GLU A 176 -7.21 -16.48 6.28
N ASP A 177 -6.48 -16.18 5.19
CA ASP A 177 -6.13 -17.17 4.17
C ASP A 177 -4.85 -17.91 4.56
N PRO A 178 -4.87 -19.25 4.74
CA PRO A 178 -3.68 -20.01 5.10
C PRO A 178 -2.48 -19.84 4.15
N ALA A 179 -2.72 -19.59 2.85
CA ALA A 179 -1.66 -19.38 1.88
C ALA A 179 -0.94 -18.03 2.12
N ASP A 180 -1.72 -16.97 2.33
CA ASP A 180 -1.21 -15.64 2.63
C ASP A 180 -0.55 -15.60 4.01
N VAL A 181 -1.11 -16.28 5.02
CA VAL A 181 -0.48 -16.42 6.34
C VAL A 181 0.90 -17.05 6.25
N ALA A 182 1.06 -18.09 5.41
CA ALA A 182 2.37 -18.72 5.21
C ALA A 182 3.37 -17.78 4.52
N LEU A 183 2.91 -17.00 3.53
CA LEU A 183 3.74 -16.00 2.86
C LEU A 183 4.12 -14.86 3.82
N VAL A 184 3.18 -14.36 4.61
CA VAL A 184 3.41 -13.29 5.58
C VAL A 184 4.40 -13.74 6.64
N LEU A 185 4.28 -14.95 7.18
CA LEU A 185 5.25 -15.51 8.13
C LEU A 185 6.67 -15.55 7.53
N LYS A 186 6.78 -15.98 6.26
CA LYS A 186 8.06 -16.05 5.55
C LYS A 186 8.65 -14.66 5.31
N ARG A 187 7.81 -13.70 4.92
CA ARG A 187 8.23 -12.36 4.48
C ARG A 187 8.45 -11.40 5.64
N TYR A 188 7.46 -11.27 6.52
CA TYR A 188 7.40 -10.30 7.63
C TYR A 188 7.80 -10.91 8.98
N GLY A 189 8.13 -12.20 9.02
CA GLY A 189 8.50 -12.88 10.25
C GLY A 189 7.31 -13.21 11.14
N LYS A 190 7.59 -13.57 12.39
CA LYS A 190 6.56 -14.05 13.32
C LYS A 190 5.72 -12.89 13.85
N LYS A 191 4.40 -13.07 13.84
CA LYS A 191 3.44 -12.06 14.34
C LYS A 191 3.67 -11.64 15.80
N GLU A 192 4.18 -12.54 16.63
CA GLU A 192 4.51 -12.25 18.05
C GLU A 192 5.61 -11.19 18.23
N ASN A 193 6.40 -10.94 17.18
CA ASN A 193 7.46 -9.93 17.17
C ASN A 193 7.00 -8.60 16.56
N TRP A 194 5.74 -8.50 16.11
CA TRP A 194 5.20 -7.26 15.57
C TRP A 194 4.70 -6.37 16.71
N LYS A 195 5.02 -5.08 16.62
CA LYS A 195 4.70 -4.09 17.64
C LYS A 195 3.83 -3.00 17.03
N HIS A 196 2.90 -2.49 17.84
CA HIS A 196 2.15 -1.29 17.50
C HIS A 196 3.10 -0.11 17.34
N MET A 197 2.98 0.59 16.22
CA MET A 197 3.66 1.85 15.97
C MET A 197 2.80 3.00 16.50
N THR A 198 2.64 3.06 17.83
CA THR A 198 1.67 3.96 18.48
C THR A 198 1.84 5.43 18.10
N GLY A 199 3.08 5.90 17.96
CA GLY A 199 3.35 7.26 17.49
C GLY A 199 2.86 7.52 16.06
N ALA A 200 2.94 6.53 15.16
CA ALA A 200 2.37 6.64 13.81
C ALA A 200 0.83 6.56 13.85
N GLU A 201 0.28 5.65 14.66
CA GLU A 201 -1.16 5.49 14.87
C GLU A 201 -1.83 6.76 15.46
N GLU A 202 -1.13 7.49 16.32
CA GLU A 202 -1.57 8.80 16.85
C GLU A 202 -1.75 9.83 15.73
N THR A 203 -0.86 9.85 14.72
CA THR A 203 -0.96 10.80 13.60
C THR A 203 -2.18 10.58 12.70
N ILE A 204 -2.80 9.40 12.78
CA ILE A 204 -4.00 9.04 12.01
C ILE A 204 -5.26 8.93 12.89
N GLY A 205 -5.16 9.25 14.19
CA GLY A 205 -6.30 9.27 15.11
C GLY A 205 -6.84 7.89 15.51
N TRP A 206 -6.03 6.83 15.46
CA TRP A 206 -6.49 5.46 15.75
C TRP A 206 -6.97 5.27 17.22
N ASN A 207 -6.31 5.92 18.18
CA ASN A 207 -6.63 5.76 19.61
C ASN A 207 -7.67 6.77 20.14
N THR A 208 -7.96 7.86 19.41
CA THR A 208 -8.97 8.85 19.84
C THR A 208 -10.41 8.40 19.59
N THR A 209 -10.62 7.37 18.78
CA THR A 209 -11.96 6.84 18.47
C THR A 209 -12.43 5.69 19.35
N LYS A 210 -11.56 5.06 20.16
CA LYS A 210 -11.95 3.94 21.04
C LYS A 210 -12.53 4.37 22.40
N GLU A 211 -12.32 5.61 22.82
CA GLU A 211 -12.87 6.13 24.08
C GLU A 211 -14.30 6.72 23.94
N ALA A 212 -14.89 6.68 22.74
CA ALA A 212 -16.21 7.25 22.45
C ALA A 212 -17.32 6.21 22.19
N ALA A 213 -17.08 4.92 22.46
CA ALA A 213 -18.04 3.82 22.27
C ALA A 213 -18.53 3.22 23.59
#